data_AF-A0A8T2P3M3-F1
#
_entry.id   AF-A0A8T2P3M3-F1
#
_cell.length_a   1.000
_cell.length_b   1.000
_cell.length_c   1.000
_cell.angle_alpha   90.00
_cell.angle_beta   90.00
_cell.angle_gamma   90.00
#
_symmetry.space_group_name_H-M   'P 1'
#
loop_
_entity.id
_entity.type
_entity.pdbx_description
1 polymer ?
#
loop_
_entity_poly.entity_id
_entity_poly.type
_entity_poly.pdbx_seq_one_letter_code
_entity_poly.pdbx_strand_id
1 'polypeptide(L)'
;MFACPSQLTNHSADTDGKDREIETEGEKRRGGGGRGEIGKLGQMSNLKDDDSGDHEDPVANREEKSETDNSSVNNNNNNGRRKTISPGVGEHPLQYNYTFWYSRRTPSRPANTQSYEQNIRQIGTVASVEQFWKFYSHLVRPGDLTGHSDFHLFKEGIKPMWEDEANKNGGKWIIRLRKGLASRFWENIILAMLGEQFMVGEEICGVVVSIRFQEDILSIWNKTANDQVTTSRIRDTLRRVLNLPPNTIMEYKTHNDSLKDNSSFRNTKITL
;
A
#
# COMPACT_ATOMS: atom_id res chain seq x y z
N MET A 1 -4.18 -22.09 24.25
CA MET A 1 -5.45 -22.83 24.15
C MET A 1 -6.43 -22.15 25.09
N PHE A 2 -7.48 -21.50 24.58
CA PHE A 2 -8.46 -20.77 25.40
C PHE A 2 -9.88 -21.08 24.92
N ALA A 3 -10.81 -21.21 25.85
CA ALA A 3 -12.13 -21.78 25.63
C ALA A 3 -13.24 -20.73 25.43
N CYS A 4 -14.35 -21.15 24.83
CA CYS A 4 -15.55 -20.35 24.60
C CYS A 4 -16.61 -20.61 25.70
N PRO A 5 -17.28 -19.58 26.24
CA PRO A 5 -18.50 -19.75 27.03
C PRO A 5 -19.75 -19.82 26.14
N SER A 6 -20.65 -20.74 26.43
CA SER A 6 -21.88 -20.97 25.67
C SER A 6 -23.08 -20.11 26.12
N GLN A 7 -23.96 -19.85 25.16
CA GLN A 7 -25.37 -19.44 25.22
C GLN A 7 -26.08 -19.34 26.59
N LEU A 8 -26.92 -18.30 26.71
CA LEU A 8 -28.21 -18.36 27.41
C LEU A 8 -29.31 -17.79 26.51
N THR A 9 -30.53 -18.30 26.63
CA THR A 9 -31.70 -17.94 25.81
C THR A 9 -32.84 -17.44 26.69
N ASN A 10 -33.62 -16.44 26.24
CA ASN A 10 -35.05 -16.63 25.92
C ASN A 10 -35.84 -15.38 25.49
N HIS A 11 -36.96 -15.67 24.80
CA HIS A 11 -38.24 -14.96 24.79
C HIS A 11 -38.39 -13.57 24.14
N SER A 12 -38.86 -13.64 22.89
CA SER A 12 -40.00 -12.91 22.29
C SER A 12 -40.83 -11.97 23.19
N ALA A 13 -41.19 -10.82 22.59
CA ALA A 13 -42.52 -10.22 22.73
C ALA A 13 -42.91 -9.52 21.40
N ASP A 14 -43.98 -9.97 20.75
CA ASP A 14 -44.57 -9.29 19.58
C ASP A 14 -45.35 -8.03 19.98
N THR A 15 -45.48 -7.07 19.05
CA THR A 15 -46.63 -6.14 19.01
C THR A 15 -46.78 -5.53 17.61
N ASP A 16 -47.98 -5.66 17.03
CA ASP A 16 -48.34 -5.06 15.74
C ASP A 16 -48.41 -3.51 15.79
N GLY A 17 -48.09 -2.87 14.66
CA GLY A 17 -48.08 -1.40 14.54
C GLY A 17 -48.25 -0.91 13.09
N LYS A 18 -49.50 -0.83 12.64
CA LYS A 18 -49.93 -0.55 11.25
C LYS A 18 -49.45 0.77 10.63
N ASP A 19 -49.16 0.67 9.33
CA ASP A 19 -49.55 1.55 8.21
C ASP A 19 -49.58 3.08 8.40
N ARG A 20 -48.80 3.77 7.56
CA ARG A 20 -49.32 4.87 6.70
C ARG A 20 -48.34 5.27 5.60
N GLU A 21 -48.81 5.14 4.36
CA GLU A 21 -48.22 5.79 3.19
C GLU A 21 -48.59 7.29 3.17
N ILE A 22 -47.68 8.14 2.67
CA ILE A 22 -48.02 9.47 2.15
C ILE A 22 -47.17 9.70 0.89
N GLU A 23 -47.79 9.56 -0.28
CA GLU A 23 -47.27 10.13 -1.52
C GLU A 23 -47.62 11.61 -1.61
N THR A 24 -46.74 12.42 -2.19
CA THR A 24 -47.09 13.71 -2.81
C THR A 24 -46.17 13.95 -4.01
N GLU A 25 -46.75 14.17 -5.19
CA GLU A 25 -46.03 14.53 -6.42
C GLU A 25 -45.73 16.05 -6.52
N GLY A 26 -44.86 16.41 -7.47
CA GLY A 26 -44.68 17.79 -7.97
C GLY A 26 -43.23 18.32 -7.86
N GLU A 27 -42.69 19.07 -8.83
CA GLU A 27 -43.17 19.42 -10.18
C GLU A 27 -41.96 19.76 -11.10
N LYS A 28 -42.13 19.79 -12.43
CA LYS A 28 -41.05 20.02 -13.41
C LYS A 28 -40.93 21.49 -13.86
N ARG A 29 -39.74 22.10 -13.76
CA ARG A 29 -39.30 23.25 -14.59
C ARG A 29 -37.82 23.04 -14.97
N ARG A 30 -37.36 22.98 -16.23
CA ARG A 30 -37.48 23.80 -17.48
C ARG A 30 -36.54 25.02 -17.53
N GLY A 31 -35.84 25.16 -18.67
CA GLY A 31 -34.69 26.06 -18.92
C GLY A 31 -33.37 25.27 -18.87
N GLY A 32 -32.41 25.34 -19.81
CA GLY A 32 -32.13 26.29 -20.90
C GLY A 32 -30.90 27.16 -20.55
N GLY A 33 -29.94 27.48 -21.42
CA GLY A 33 -29.69 27.13 -22.83
C GLY A 33 -28.53 28.00 -23.39
N GLY A 34 -27.80 27.54 -24.41
CA GLY A 34 -26.56 28.17 -24.94
C GLY A 34 -25.31 27.61 -24.24
N ARG A 35 -24.19 27.24 -24.89
CA ARG A 35 -23.45 27.74 -26.08
C ARG A 35 -22.85 29.15 -25.90
N GLY A 36 -21.53 29.17 -25.72
CA GLY A 36 -20.64 30.30 -26.03
C GLY A 36 -19.36 29.72 -26.65
N GLU A 37 -18.89 30.31 -27.75
CA GLU A 37 -17.69 29.86 -28.46
C GLU A 37 -16.43 30.45 -27.82
N ILE A 38 -15.31 29.72 -27.91
CA ILE A 38 -13.96 30.24 -27.65
C ILE A 38 -13.05 29.87 -28.81
N GLY A 39 -12.97 30.76 -29.79
CA GLY A 39 -12.00 30.68 -30.87
C GLY A 39 -10.78 31.55 -30.58
N LYS A 40 -9.58 30.95 -30.60
CA LYS A 40 -8.36 31.60 -31.10
C LYS A 40 -7.27 30.56 -31.40
N LEU A 41 -6.95 30.43 -32.68
CA LEU A 41 -5.71 29.82 -33.14
C LEU A 41 -4.66 30.95 -33.25
N GLY A 42 -3.43 30.68 -32.84
CA GLY A 42 -2.30 31.61 -32.95
C GLY A 42 -0.99 30.81 -32.99
N GLN A 43 -0.14 31.11 -33.96
CA GLN A 43 1.14 30.41 -34.21
C GLN A 43 2.32 31.32 -33.85
N MET A 44 3.54 30.81 -34.09
CA MET A 44 4.83 31.53 -34.14
C MET A 44 5.41 31.94 -32.76
N SER A 45 6.73 31.92 -32.57
CA SER A 45 7.81 31.36 -33.41
C SER A 45 9.12 31.18 -32.62
N ASN A 46 10.01 30.36 -33.19
CA ASN A 46 11.49 30.39 -33.10
C ASN A 46 12.18 30.62 -31.74
N LEU A 47 13.11 29.72 -31.42
CA LEU A 47 14.54 30.03 -31.57
C LEU A 47 15.35 28.73 -31.75
N LYS A 48 16.30 28.77 -32.67
CA LYS A 48 17.50 27.94 -32.67
C LYS A 48 18.65 28.86 -32.33
N ASP A 49 19.69 28.33 -31.70
CA ASP A 49 21.07 28.73 -31.97
C ASP A 49 21.93 27.46 -31.98
N ASP A 50 22.85 27.37 -32.93
CA ASP A 50 23.80 26.27 -33.11
C ASP A 50 25.20 26.76 -32.63
N ASP A 51 26.05 25.91 -32.05
CA ASP A 51 27.50 26.17 -31.96
C ASP A 51 28.32 24.87 -31.96
N SER A 52 29.57 24.95 -32.43
CA SER A 52 30.42 23.81 -32.83
C SER A 52 31.90 24.10 -32.53
N GLY A 53 32.68 23.09 -32.12
CA GLY A 53 34.12 23.25 -31.92
C GLY A 53 34.85 21.93 -31.64
N ASP A 54 35.70 21.52 -32.58
CA ASP A 54 36.46 20.26 -32.58
C ASP A 54 37.90 20.41 -32.03
N HIS A 55 38.67 19.32 -32.17
CA HIS A 55 40.11 19.11 -31.97
C HIS A 55 40.58 18.69 -30.56
N GLU A 56 41.55 17.79 -30.40
CA GLU A 56 42.06 16.62 -31.15
C GLU A 56 43.27 16.09 -30.33
N ASP A 57 43.34 14.79 -30.11
CA ASP A 57 44.51 14.05 -29.59
C ASP A 57 45.71 14.15 -30.57
N PRO A 58 47.01 13.96 -30.19
CA PRO A 58 47.46 12.61 -29.79
C PRO A 58 48.77 12.39 -28.96
N VAL A 59 48.79 11.22 -28.30
CA VAL A 59 49.91 10.23 -28.18
C VAL A 59 51.25 10.64 -27.51
N ALA A 60 51.56 9.93 -26.41
CA ALA A 60 52.86 9.29 -26.16
C ALA A 60 52.69 8.07 -25.22
N ASN A 61 53.54 7.03 -25.35
CA ASN A 61 53.44 5.79 -24.55
C ASN A 61 54.82 5.11 -24.39
N ARG A 62 55.22 4.73 -23.16
CA ARG A 62 56.24 3.67 -22.87
C ARG A 62 56.53 3.40 -21.39
N GLU A 63 57.04 2.19 -21.16
CA GLU A 63 57.54 1.54 -19.93
C GLU A 63 59.08 1.72 -19.80
N GLU A 64 59.85 1.33 -18.76
CA GLU A 64 59.71 0.68 -17.43
C GLU A 64 61.02 1.05 -16.62
N LYS A 65 61.42 0.62 -15.39
CA LYS A 65 61.02 -0.29 -14.30
C LYS A 65 61.84 0.06 -13.02
N SER A 66 61.33 -0.16 -11.80
CA SER A 66 62.13 -0.57 -10.59
C SER A 66 61.26 -0.66 -9.31
N GLU A 67 61.71 -1.44 -8.33
CA GLU A 67 60.96 -1.86 -7.13
C GLU A 67 61.45 -1.16 -5.85
N THR A 68 60.57 -0.95 -4.84
CA THR A 68 60.72 -1.54 -3.49
C THR A 68 59.61 -1.14 -2.48
N ASP A 69 58.79 -2.14 -2.12
CA ASP A 69 58.27 -2.50 -0.78
C ASP A 69 57.50 -1.54 0.18
N ASN A 70 56.70 -2.16 1.06
CA ASN A 70 56.03 -1.67 2.27
C ASN A 70 54.99 -0.53 2.21
N SER A 71 53.70 -0.89 2.17
CA SER A 71 52.85 -0.98 3.40
C SER A 71 51.34 -0.70 3.19
N SER A 72 50.51 -1.26 4.07
CA SER A 72 49.06 -0.97 4.27
C SER A 72 48.11 -1.07 3.05
N VAL A 73 47.59 -2.28 2.80
CA VAL A 73 46.40 -2.48 1.95
C VAL A 73 45.15 -1.92 2.64
N ASN A 74 44.72 -0.71 2.27
CA ASN A 74 43.48 -0.12 2.79
C ASN A 74 42.25 -0.62 2.00
N ASN A 75 41.85 -1.87 2.28
CA ASN A 75 40.72 -2.54 1.65
C ASN A 75 39.37 -1.93 2.10
N ASN A 76 38.94 -0.86 1.41
CA ASN A 76 37.64 -0.20 1.59
C ASN A 76 36.46 -1.05 1.06
N ASN A 77 36.38 -2.31 1.51
CA ASN A 77 35.26 -3.22 1.30
C ASN A 77 34.05 -2.77 2.13
N ASN A 78 33.41 -1.69 1.69
CA ASN A 78 32.12 -1.20 2.20
C ASN A 78 30.93 -2.10 1.81
N ASN A 79 31.13 -3.41 1.90
CA ASN A 79 30.06 -4.39 2.01
C ASN A 79 29.41 -4.22 3.39
N GLY A 80 28.56 -3.19 3.49
CA GLY A 80 27.75 -2.88 4.67
C GLY A 80 26.79 -4.01 4.96
N ARG A 81 27.28 -5.04 5.66
CA ARG A 81 26.56 -6.27 6.01
C ARG A 81 25.37 -5.91 6.91
N ARG A 82 24.24 -5.63 6.26
CA ARG A 82 22.99 -5.16 6.85
C ARG A 82 22.64 -6.07 8.02
N LYS A 83 22.74 -5.55 9.25
CA LYS A 83 22.51 -6.35 10.46
C LYS A 83 21.07 -6.87 10.41
N THR A 84 20.93 -8.19 10.31
CA THR A 84 19.64 -8.89 10.42
C THR A 84 19.01 -8.51 11.76
N ILE A 85 17.80 -7.96 11.72
CA ILE A 85 17.13 -7.55 12.94
C ILE A 85 16.60 -8.79 13.64
N SER A 86 16.88 -8.88 14.95
CA SER A 86 16.42 -9.95 15.84
C SER A 86 15.69 -9.33 17.03
N PRO A 87 14.85 -10.09 17.75
CA PRO A 87 14.34 -9.68 19.06
C PRO A 87 15.50 -9.37 20.03
N GLY A 88 15.28 -8.42 20.92
CA GLY A 88 16.13 -8.15 22.07
C GLY A 88 15.92 -9.15 23.22
N VAL A 89 16.79 -9.12 24.22
CA VAL A 89 16.65 -9.96 25.42
C VAL A 89 15.40 -9.51 26.20
N GLY A 90 14.44 -10.42 26.37
CA GLY A 90 13.16 -10.14 27.04
C GLY A 90 12.07 -9.51 26.14
N GLU A 91 12.34 -9.32 24.85
CA GLU A 91 11.31 -8.90 23.88
C GLU A 91 10.49 -10.11 23.39
N HIS A 92 9.21 -9.87 23.07
CA HIS A 92 8.30 -10.89 22.54
C HIS A 92 8.49 -11.02 21.01
N PRO A 93 8.97 -12.17 20.50
CA PRO A 93 9.24 -12.35 19.08
C PRO A 93 7.96 -12.34 18.24
N LEU A 94 8.04 -11.75 17.05
CA LEU A 94 7.03 -11.90 16.00
C LEU A 94 7.27 -13.21 15.23
N GLN A 95 6.22 -13.75 14.61
CA GLN A 95 6.33 -14.98 13.78
C GLN A 95 7.18 -14.77 12.51
N TYR A 96 7.24 -13.53 12.03
CA TYR A 96 8.08 -13.07 10.93
C TYR A 96 8.65 -11.69 11.29
N ASN A 97 9.78 -11.32 10.68
CA ASN A 97 10.19 -9.92 10.65
C ASN A 97 9.28 -9.15 9.68
N TYR A 98 8.98 -7.89 9.99
CA TYR A 98 8.14 -7.02 9.16
C TYR A 98 8.81 -5.68 8.87
N THR A 99 8.60 -5.14 7.67
CA THR A 99 9.24 -3.93 7.15
C THR A 99 8.18 -2.89 6.79
N PHE A 100 8.31 -1.69 7.39
CA PHE A 100 7.52 -0.52 7.05
C PHE A 100 8.10 0.19 5.83
N TRP A 101 7.21 0.57 4.90
CA TRP A 101 7.52 1.41 3.74
C TRP A 101 6.57 2.59 3.67
N TYR A 102 7.02 3.70 3.10
CA TYR A 102 6.20 4.87 2.76
C TYR A 102 6.39 5.23 1.29
N SER A 103 5.31 5.59 0.61
CA SER A 103 5.36 6.22 -0.72
C SER A 103 4.50 7.47 -0.78
N ARG A 104 4.89 8.42 -1.63
CA ARG A 104 4.10 9.63 -1.95
C ARG A 104 4.10 9.85 -3.46
N ARG A 105 2.91 10.07 -4.02
CA ARG A 105 2.69 10.25 -5.47
C ARG A 105 2.39 11.72 -5.76
N THR A 106 3.25 12.38 -6.55
CA THR A 106 2.94 13.69 -7.14
C THR A 106 1.96 13.49 -8.32
N PRO A 107 0.76 14.10 -8.31
CA PRO A 107 -0.25 13.88 -9.38
C PRO A 107 0.20 14.26 -10.79
N SER A 108 1.24 15.09 -10.91
CA SER A 108 1.74 15.67 -12.17
C SER A 108 2.74 14.81 -12.95
N ARG A 109 3.08 13.60 -12.50
CA ARG A 109 3.99 12.68 -13.20
C ARG A 109 3.28 11.37 -13.58
N PRO A 110 3.39 10.90 -14.84
CA PRO A 110 2.97 9.55 -15.22
C PRO A 110 3.66 8.49 -14.36
N ALA A 111 2.90 7.51 -13.89
CA ALA A 111 3.41 6.43 -13.05
C ALA A 111 4.02 5.31 -13.90
N ASN A 112 5.25 5.49 -14.37
CA ASN A 112 6.07 4.38 -14.87
C ASN A 112 6.65 3.57 -13.68
N THR A 113 7.03 2.31 -13.92
CA THR A 113 7.53 1.40 -12.86
C THR A 113 8.76 1.94 -12.13
N GLN A 114 9.74 2.49 -12.86
CA GLN A 114 10.95 3.08 -12.28
C GLN A 114 10.62 4.23 -11.31
N SER A 115 9.66 5.09 -11.67
CA SER A 115 9.17 6.15 -10.78
C SER A 115 8.48 5.60 -9.55
N TYR A 116 7.77 4.46 -9.60
CA TYR A 116 7.19 3.86 -8.40
C TYR A 116 8.26 3.33 -7.44
N GLU A 117 9.25 2.58 -7.94
CA GLU A 117 10.35 2.07 -7.11
C GLU A 117 11.21 3.20 -6.51
N GLN A 118 11.42 4.30 -7.25
CA GLN A 118 12.12 5.50 -6.74
C GLN A 118 11.31 6.30 -5.70
N ASN A 119 9.98 6.22 -5.73
CA ASN A 119 9.10 6.97 -4.82
C ASN A 119 8.66 6.18 -3.57
N ILE A 120 9.07 4.91 -3.44
CA ILE A 120 8.83 4.09 -2.24
C ILE A 120 10.11 3.95 -1.41
N ARG A 121 10.00 4.14 -0.09
CA ARG A 121 11.14 4.16 0.82
C ARG A 121 10.88 3.24 2.00
N GLN A 122 11.81 2.31 2.24
CA GLN A 122 11.86 1.55 3.48
C GLN A 122 12.14 2.51 4.65
N ILE A 123 11.30 2.47 5.67
CA ILE A 123 11.41 3.35 6.86
C ILE A 123 12.14 2.62 8.00
N GLY A 124 11.87 1.32 8.17
CA GLY A 124 12.42 0.49 9.22
C GLY A 124 11.88 -0.94 9.17
N THR A 125 12.50 -1.83 9.92
CA THR A 125 12.15 -3.26 10.03
C THR A 125 12.13 -3.65 11.51
N VAL A 126 11.25 -4.57 11.89
CA VAL A 126 11.01 -4.99 13.29
C VAL A 126 10.87 -6.51 13.39
N ALA A 127 11.38 -7.08 14.49
CA ALA A 127 11.36 -8.52 14.77
C ALA A 127 10.57 -8.89 16.05
N SER A 128 10.15 -7.91 16.84
CA SER A 128 9.43 -8.10 18.11
C SER A 128 8.27 -7.12 18.29
N VAL A 129 7.39 -7.43 19.25
CA VAL A 129 6.26 -6.57 19.63
C VAL A 129 6.74 -5.23 20.20
N GLU A 130 7.82 -5.23 20.96
CA GLU A 130 8.45 -4.04 21.55
C GLU A 130 9.08 -3.16 20.46
N GLN A 131 9.78 -3.75 19.49
CA GLN A 131 10.32 -3.04 18.33
C GLN A 131 9.19 -2.45 17.47
N PHE A 132 8.10 -3.20 17.26
CA PHE A 132 6.90 -2.69 16.59
C PHE A 132 6.35 -1.47 17.33
N TRP A 133 6.06 -1.55 18.64
CA TRP A 133 5.47 -0.42 19.37
C TRP A 133 6.42 0.78 19.48
N LYS A 134 7.72 0.55 19.71
CA LYS A 134 8.75 1.60 19.71
C LYS A 134 8.80 2.35 18.36
N PHE A 135 8.61 1.64 17.25
CA PHE A 135 8.58 2.24 15.92
C PHE A 135 7.24 2.95 15.64
N TYR A 136 6.14 2.21 15.81
CA TYR A 136 4.78 2.63 15.44
C TYR A 136 4.25 3.81 16.26
N SER A 137 4.61 3.91 17.54
CA SER A 137 4.23 5.05 18.41
C SER A 137 4.80 6.40 17.95
N HIS A 138 5.87 6.39 17.13
CA HIS A 138 6.50 7.60 16.58
C HIS A 138 6.09 7.87 15.12
N LEU A 139 5.21 7.06 14.52
CA LEU A 139 4.68 7.31 13.18
C LEU A 139 3.48 8.27 13.22
N VAL A 140 3.46 9.21 12.27
CA VAL A 140 2.27 9.98 11.91
C VAL A 140 1.14 9.00 11.56
N ARG A 141 -0.08 9.20 12.11
CA ARG A 141 -1.17 8.26 11.84
C ARG A 141 -1.68 8.45 10.40
N PRO A 142 -2.20 7.39 9.74
CA PRO A 142 -2.62 7.46 8.33
C PRO A 142 -3.58 8.60 8.00
N GLY A 143 -4.54 8.90 8.89
CA GLY A 143 -5.50 10.00 8.71
C GLY A 143 -4.89 11.41 8.72
N ASP A 144 -3.67 11.56 9.26
CA ASP A 144 -2.96 12.84 9.37
C ASP A 144 -1.96 13.06 8.22
N LEU A 145 -1.84 12.09 7.30
CA LEU A 145 -0.98 12.19 6.11
C LEU A 145 -1.58 13.13 5.07
N THR A 146 -0.74 13.96 4.45
CA THR A 146 -1.16 14.95 3.46
C THR A 146 -0.88 14.53 2.01
N GLY A 147 -1.87 14.68 1.14
CA GLY A 147 -1.78 14.34 -0.29
C GLY A 147 -1.90 12.84 -0.57
N HIS A 148 -1.49 12.42 -1.78
CA HIS A 148 -1.55 11.01 -2.18
C HIS A 148 -0.35 10.23 -1.62
N SER A 149 -0.52 9.72 -0.40
CA SER A 149 0.47 8.92 0.33
C SER A 149 0.00 7.49 0.55
N ASP A 150 0.95 6.59 0.79
CA ASP A 150 0.69 5.21 1.17
C ASP A 150 1.66 4.80 2.30
N PHE A 151 1.16 4.09 3.31
CA PHE A 151 2.00 3.25 4.18
C PHE A 151 1.81 1.78 3.79
N HIS A 152 2.90 1.02 3.86
CA HIS A 152 2.92 -0.42 3.61
C HIS A 152 3.64 -1.12 4.77
N LEU A 153 3.15 -2.27 5.21
CA LEU A 153 3.82 -3.15 6.17
C LEU A 153 3.82 -4.56 5.58
N PHE A 154 5.00 -5.03 5.18
CA PHE A 154 5.18 -6.32 4.49
C PHE A 154 6.17 -7.20 5.27
N LYS A 155 6.11 -8.52 5.10
CA LYS A 155 7.12 -9.43 5.67
C LYS A 155 8.51 -9.08 5.11
N GLU A 156 9.56 -9.20 5.92
CA GLU A 156 10.93 -8.92 5.48
C GLU A 156 11.30 -9.79 4.26
N GLY A 157 12.00 -9.19 3.30
CA GLY A 157 12.30 -9.79 2.01
C GLY A 157 11.27 -9.48 0.90
N ILE A 158 10.01 -9.22 1.24
CA ILE A 158 8.96 -8.92 0.24
C ILE A 158 8.86 -7.39 0.02
N LYS A 159 9.04 -6.94 -1.22
CA LYS A 159 8.72 -5.56 -1.62
C LYS A 159 7.20 -5.39 -1.81
N PRO A 160 6.60 -4.24 -1.44
CA PRO A 160 5.21 -3.88 -1.75
C PRO A 160 5.03 -3.49 -3.24
N MET A 161 5.36 -4.42 -4.12
CA MET A 161 5.47 -4.33 -5.57
C MET A 161 4.88 -5.59 -6.22
N TRP A 162 4.26 -5.46 -7.39
CA TRP A 162 3.64 -6.59 -8.10
C TRP A 162 4.66 -7.41 -8.88
N GLU A 163 5.82 -6.82 -9.14
CA GLU A 163 7.02 -7.39 -9.73
C GLU A 163 7.79 -8.30 -8.74
N ASP A 164 7.42 -8.30 -7.46
CA ASP A 164 8.04 -9.15 -6.43
C ASP A 164 7.61 -10.62 -6.62
N GLU A 165 8.56 -11.54 -6.46
CA GLU A 165 8.34 -12.99 -6.62
C GLU A 165 7.22 -13.55 -5.73
N ALA A 166 7.03 -12.97 -4.53
CA ALA A 166 5.95 -13.37 -3.62
C ALA A 166 4.59 -12.76 -3.98
N ASN A 167 4.52 -11.74 -4.86
CA ASN A 167 3.29 -11.04 -5.21
C ASN A 167 2.82 -11.29 -6.66
N LYS A 168 3.70 -11.67 -7.60
CA LYS A 168 3.36 -11.77 -9.04
C LYS A 168 2.19 -12.71 -9.41
N ASN A 169 1.98 -13.77 -8.61
CA ASN A 169 0.89 -14.73 -8.77
C ASN A 169 -0.32 -14.43 -7.84
N GLY A 170 -0.21 -13.35 -7.07
CA GLY A 170 -1.08 -13.02 -5.97
C GLY A 170 -2.18 -12.03 -6.31
N GLY A 171 -2.84 -11.58 -5.25
CA GLY A 171 -3.86 -10.56 -5.30
C GLY A 171 -4.09 -9.93 -3.93
N LYS A 172 -5.07 -9.04 -3.88
CA LYS A 172 -5.38 -8.28 -2.68
C LYS A 172 -6.87 -8.14 -2.45
N TRP A 173 -7.27 -8.23 -1.18
CA TRP A 173 -8.55 -7.68 -0.74
C TRP A 173 -8.44 -6.17 -0.61
N ILE A 174 -9.46 -5.46 -1.09
CA ILE A 174 -9.57 -4.00 -1.11
C ILE A 174 -10.80 -3.61 -0.30
N ILE A 175 -10.64 -2.67 0.64
CA ILE A 175 -11.72 -2.06 1.41
C ILE A 175 -11.61 -0.54 1.22
N ARG A 176 -12.69 0.10 0.77
CA ARG A 176 -12.81 1.56 0.73
C ARG A 176 -13.35 2.07 2.05
N LEU A 177 -12.76 3.14 2.55
CA LEU A 177 -13.04 3.74 3.84
C LEU A 177 -13.40 5.22 3.66
N ARG A 178 -14.44 5.66 4.36
CA ARG A 178 -14.65 7.10 4.57
C ARG A 178 -13.48 7.70 5.37
N LYS A 179 -13.25 8.99 5.13
CA LYS A 179 -12.29 9.80 5.91
C LYS A 179 -12.54 9.69 7.41
N GLY A 180 -11.45 9.69 8.18
CA GLY A 180 -11.45 9.50 9.64
C GLY A 180 -11.34 8.04 10.10
N LEU A 181 -11.69 7.06 9.27
CA LEU A 181 -11.62 5.63 9.65
C LEU A 181 -10.21 5.02 9.50
N ALA A 182 -9.40 5.56 8.58
CA ALA A 182 -8.14 4.95 8.13
C ALA A 182 -7.16 4.61 9.27
N SER A 183 -6.96 5.50 10.24
CA SER A 183 -5.99 5.30 11.33
C SER A 183 -6.33 4.09 12.21
N ARG A 184 -7.60 3.94 12.61
CA ARG A 184 -8.08 2.82 13.43
C ARG A 184 -8.07 1.51 12.65
N PHE A 185 -8.52 1.55 11.39
CA PHE A 185 -8.59 0.37 10.55
C PHE A 185 -7.19 -0.17 10.20
N TRP A 186 -6.22 0.73 9.97
CA TRP A 186 -4.80 0.40 9.83
C TRP A 186 -4.21 -0.24 11.08
N GLU A 187 -4.46 0.32 12.27
CA GLU A 187 -3.99 -0.25 13.54
C GLU A 187 -4.54 -1.67 13.76
N ASN A 188 -5.85 -1.86 13.60
CA ASN A 188 -6.50 -3.17 13.75
C ASN A 188 -5.93 -4.22 12.78
N ILE A 189 -5.73 -3.90 11.50
CA ILE A 189 -5.27 -4.88 10.50
C ILE A 189 -3.78 -5.23 10.65
N ILE A 190 -2.91 -4.27 11.02
CA ILE A 190 -1.49 -4.59 11.22
C ILE A 190 -1.31 -5.41 12.51
N LEU A 191 -2.03 -5.10 13.59
CA LEU A 191 -2.02 -5.94 14.80
C LEU A 191 -2.58 -7.34 14.52
N ALA A 192 -3.61 -7.46 13.68
CA ALA A 192 -4.12 -8.76 13.24
C ALA A 192 -3.10 -9.55 12.40
N MET A 193 -2.32 -8.89 11.53
CA MET A 193 -1.26 -9.55 10.76
C MET A 193 -0.09 -9.97 11.66
N LEU A 194 0.42 -9.08 12.50
CA LEU A 194 1.53 -9.33 13.41
C LEU A 194 1.21 -10.42 14.45
N GLY A 195 -0.05 -10.49 14.88
CA GLY A 195 -0.59 -11.57 15.74
C GLY A 195 -1.14 -12.77 14.97
N GLU A 196 -0.75 -12.96 13.70
CA GLU A 196 -1.06 -14.11 12.82
C GLU A 196 -2.55 -14.49 12.70
N GLN A 197 -3.46 -13.53 12.95
CA GLN A 197 -4.91 -13.76 13.12
C GLN A 197 -5.63 -14.30 11.88
N PHE A 198 -4.96 -14.31 10.72
CA PHE A 198 -5.46 -14.83 9.45
C PHE A 198 -5.37 -16.36 9.35
N MET A 199 -4.42 -16.99 10.03
CA MET A 199 -4.28 -18.46 10.09
C MET A 199 -4.24 -19.14 8.70
N VAL A 200 -3.60 -18.50 7.71
CA VAL A 200 -3.39 -19.00 6.34
C VAL A 200 -1.93 -19.41 6.07
N GLY A 201 -1.17 -19.69 7.13
CA GLY A 201 0.27 -19.96 7.02
C GLY A 201 1.01 -18.77 6.40
N GLU A 202 1.90 -19.04 5.45
CA GLU A 202 2.74 -17.98 4.88
C GLU A 202 2.01 -16.98 3.96
N GLU A 203 0.77 -17.26 3.54
CA GLU A 203 0.11 -16.61 2.40
C GLU A 203 0.03 -15.09 2.48
N ILE A 204 -0.03 -14.48 3.66
CA ILE A 204 -0.02 -13.00 3.79
C ILE A 204 1.36 -12.45 3.42
N CYS A 205 1.41 -11.58 2.41
CA CYS A 205 2.60 -10.82 2.03
C CYS A 205 2.74 -9.53 2.85
N GLY A 206 1.63 -8.80 3.00
CA GLY A 206 1.60 -7.51 3.69
C GLY A 206 0.31 -6.73 3.55
N VAL A 207 0.27 -5.54 4.16
CA VAL A 207 -0.87 -4.63 4.20
C VAL A 207 -0.48 -3.25 3.70
N VAL A 208 -1.40 -2.57 3.02
CA VAL A 208 -1.27 -1.19 2.52
C VAL A 208 -2.44 -0.35 3.05
N VAL A 209 -2.17 0.88 3.48
CA VAL A 209 -3.17 1.95 3.62
C VAL A 209 -2.81 3.09 2.68
N SER A 210 -3.74 3.40 1.77
CA SER A 210 -3.59 4.38 0.69
C SER A 210 -4.49 5.58 0.94
N ILE A 211 -3.89 6.73 1.24
CA ILE A 211 -4.59 7.99 1.52
C ILE A 211 -4.86 8.73 0.21
N ARG A 212 -6.12 9.06 -0.07
CA ARG A 212 -6.55 9.79 -1.30
C ARG A 212 -7.38 11.01 -0.93
N PHE A 213 -7.94 11.72 -1.92
CA PHE A 213 -8.71 12.94 -1.67
C PHE A 213 -10.10 12.66 -1.06
N GLN A 214 -10.93 11.86 -1.75
CA GLN A 214 -12.34 11.60 -1.36
C GLN A 214 -12.50 10.48 -0.32
N GLU A 215 -11.66 9.47 -0.40
CA GLU A 215 -11.72 8.24 0.39
C GLU A 215 -10.30 7.81 0.80
N ASP A 216 -10.21 6.86 1.73
CA ASP A 216 -8.98 6.12 2.02
C ASP A 216 -9.19 4.65 1.65
N ILE A 217 -8.13 3.95 1.26
CA ILE A 217 -8.23 2.55 0.80
C ILE A 217 -7.29 1.67 1.61
N LEU A 218 -7.85 0.66 2.26
CA LEU A 218 -7.10 -0.39 2.93
C LEU A 218 -6.96 -1.59 1.99
N SER A 219 -5.83 -2.28 2.03
CA SER A 219 -5.67 -3.53 1.28
C SER A 219 -4.71 -4.50 1.96
N ILE A 220 -5.02 -5.80 1.92
CA ILE A 220 -4.10 -6.89 2.33
C ILE A 220 -3.78 -7.76 1.12
N TRP A 221 -2.52 -8.09 0.94
CA TRP A 221 -1.96 -8.80 -0.21
C TRP A 221 -1.59 -10.23 0.20
N ASN A 222 -1.87 -11.21 -0.68
CA ASN A 222 -1.52 -12.61 -0.48
C ASN A 222 -0.87 -13.25 -1.71
N LYS A 223 -0.02 -14.26 -1.49
CA LYS A 223 0.85 -14.88 -2.52
C LYS A 223 0.08 -15.53 -3.68
N THR A 224 -1.06 -16.14 -3.39
CA THR A 224 -1.76 -17.05 -4.31
C THR A 224 -3.18 -16.59 -4.61
N ALA A 225 -3.42 -16.06 -5.82
CA ALA A 225 -4.73 -15.51 -6.20
C ALA A 225 -5.82 -16.55 -6.53
N ASN A 226 -5.43 -17.77 -6.90
CA ASN A 226 -6.36 -18.83 -7.30
C ASN A 226 -6.78 -19.77 -6.15
N ASP A 227 -6.25 -19.60 -4.94
CA ASP A 227 -6.74 -20.29 -3.75
C ASP A 227 -7.99 -19.59 -3.20
N GLN A 228 -9.16 -20.09 -3.59
CA GLN A 228 -10.46 -19.59 -3.14
C GLN A 228 -10.70 -19.84 -1.63
N VAL A 229 -10.03 -20.81 -1.00
CA VAL A 229 -10.17 -21.12 0.43
C VAL A 229 -9.37 -20.10 1.25
N THR A 230 -8.09 -19.91 0.92
CA THR A 230 -7.24 -18.87 1.54
C THR A 230 -7.86 -17.49 1.38
N THR A 231 -8.21 -17.08 0.16
CA THR A 231 -8.76 -15.74 -0.09
C THR A 231 -10.08 -15.52 0.66
N SER A 232 -10.95 -16.53 0.77
CA SER A 232 -12.18 -16.43 1.60
C SER A 232 -11.87 -16.36 3.10
N ARG A 233 -10.89 -17.13 3.60
CA ARG A 233 -10.46 -17.07 5.01
C ARG A 233 -9.86 -15.71 5.38
N ILE A 234 -9.17 -15.06 4.45
CA ILE A 234 -8.67 -13.69 4.61
C ILE A 234 -9.86 -12.71 4.68
N ARG A 235 -10.83 -12.80 3.76
CA ARG A 235 -12.06 -11.97 3.77
C ARG A 235 -12.79 -12.03 5.11
N ASP A 236 -12.99 -13.23 5.63
CA ASP A 236 -13.79 -13.44 6.84
C ASP A 236 -13.01 -13.02 8.10
N THR A 237 -11.68 -13.17 8.09
CA THR A 237 -10.81 -12.58 9.11
C THR A 237 -10.87 -11.05 9.08
N LEU A 238 -10.79 -10.41 7.91
CA LEU A 238 -10.91 -8.95 7.78
C LEU A 238 -12.22 -8.44 8.38
N ARG A 239 -13.35 -9.10 8.06
CA ARG A 239 -14.67 -8.77 8.64
C ARG A 239 -14.65 -8.82 10.16
N ARG A 240 -14.04 -9.86 10.74
CA ARG A 240 -13.88 -10.04 12.19
C ARG A 240 -12.99 -8.97 12.82
N VAL A 241 -11.75 -8.79 12.35
CA VAL A 241 -10.74 -7.94 13.05
C VAL A 241 -10.97 -6.44 12.86
N LEU A 242 -11.69 -6.05 11.80
CA LEU A 242 -12.10 -4.65 11.57
C LEU A 242 -13.53 -4.36 12.07
N ASN A 243 -14.26 -5.36 12.58
CA ASN A 243 -15.68 -5.28 12.95
C ASN A 243 -16.56 -4.67 11.82
N LEU A 244 -16.40 -5.19 10.60
CA LEU A 244 -17.08 -4.65 9.41
C LEU A 244 -18.59 -4.94 9.46
N PRO A 245 -19.47 -3.94 9.25
CA PRO A 245 -20.88 -4.16 8.98
C PRO A 245 -21.11 -5.20 7.87
N PRO A 246 -22.15 -6.06 7.93
CA PRO A 246 -22.36 -7.13 6.94
C PRO A 246 -22.43 -6.65 5.49
N ASN A 247 -23.00 -5.46 5.26
CA ASN A 247 -23.12 -4.80 3.96
C ASN A 247 -21.83 -4.10 3.46
N THR A 248 -20.73 -4.14 4.21
CA THR A 248 -19.44 -3.56 3.77
C THR A 248 -18.98 -4.26 2.49
N ILE A 249 -18.75 -3.48 1.43
CA ILE A 249 -18.22 -4.02 0.17
C ILE A 249 -16.72 -4.26 0.33
N MET A 250 -16.31 -5.45 -0.10
CA MET A 250 -14.91 -5.85 -0.20
C MET A 250 -14.71 -6.43 -1.60
N GLU A 251 -13.65 -6.03 -2.28
CA GLU A 251 -13.29 -6.60 -3.59
C GLU A 251 -11.99 -7.38 -3.46
N TYR A 252 -11.91 -8.57 -4.07
CA TYR A 252 -10.63 -9.21 -4.34
C TYR A 252 -10.20 -8.91 -5.76
N LYS A 253 -8.97 -8.42 -5.93
CA LYS A 253 -8.41 -8.13 -7.26
C LYS A 253 -7.02 -8.74 -7.38
N THR A 254 -6.78 -9.50 -8.45
CA THR A 254 -5.45 -10.03 -8.73
C THR A 254 -4.48 -8.90 -9.05
N HIS A 255 -3.19 -9.13 -8.84
CA HIS A 255 -2.19 -8.16 -9.28
C HIS A 255 -2.18 -8.05 -10.81
N ASN A 256 -2.27 -9.17 -11.54
CA ASN A 256 -2.30 -9.19 -13.00
C ASN A 256 -3.46 -8.37 -13.63
N ASP A 257 -4.65 -8.37 -13.04
CA ASP A 257 -5.79 -7.58 -13.55
C ASP A 257 -5.67 -6.09 -13.17
N SER A 258 -5.00 -5.79 -12.05
CA SER A 258 -4.66 -4.40 -11.68
C SER A 258 -3.74 -3.72 -12.70
N LEU A 259 -2.96 -4.50 -13.46
CA LEU A 259 -2.03 -4.02 -14.50
C LEU A 259 -2.74 -3.76 -15.82
N LYS A 260 -3.58 -4.70 -16.27
CA LYS A 260 -4.41 -4.55 -17.48
C LYS A 260 -5.27 -3.27 -17.41
N ASP A 261 -5.86 -3.03 -16.24
CA ASP A 261 -6.65 -1.82 -15.94
C ASP A 261 -5.84 -0.51 -15.83
N ASN A 262 -4.49 -0.63 -15.79
CA ASN A 262 -3.55 0.42 -15.35
C ASN A 262 -3.97 1.06 -14.01
N SER A 263 -4.60 0.29 -13.12
CA SER A 263 -5.18 0.82 -11.88
C SER A 263 -5.41 -0.23 -10.81
N SER A 264 -4.75 0.01 -9.68
CA SER A 264 -4.89 -0.73 -8.43
C SER A 264 -6.30 -0.74 -7.82
N PHE A 265 -7.22 0.14 -8.23
CA PHE A 265 -8.48 0.39 -7.51
C PHE A 265 -9.70 0.69 -8.42
N ARG A 266 -9.58 0.51 -9.75
CA ARG A 266 -10.69 0.64 -10.70
C ARG A 266 -11.75 -0.44 -10.45
N ASN A 267 -13.01 -0.09 -10.72
CA ASN A 267 -14.23 -0.92 -10.64
C ASN A 267 -14.76 -1.22 -9.23
N THR A 268 -13.94 -1.04 -8.19
CA THR A 268 -14.35 -1.17 -6.78
C THR A 268 -15.31 -0.06 -6.34
N LYS A 269 -16.34 -0.45 -5.59
CA LYS A 269 -17.43 0.43 -5.13
C LYS A 269 -17.12 1.06 -3.76
N ILE A 270 -17.56 2.29 -3.58
CA ILE A 270 -17.51 3.03 -2.30
C ILE A 270 -18.72 2.62 -1.43
N THR A 271 -18.57 2.53 -0.11
CA THR A 271 -19.70 2.39 0.83
C THR A 271 -19.52 3.25 2.08
N LEU A 272 -20.52 3.22 2.96
CA LEU A 272 -20.82 4.21 4.00
C LEU A 272 -20.01 4.01 5.29
#